data_AF-A0A519QNU5-F1
#
_entry.id   AF-A0A519QNU5-F1
#
_cell.length_a   1.000
_cell.length_b   1.000
_cell.length_c   1.000
_cell.angle_alpha   90.00
_cell.angle_beta   90.00
_cell.angle_gamma   90.00
#
_symmetry.space_group_name_H-M   'P 1'
#
loop_
_entity.id
_entity.type
_entity.pdbx_description
1 polymer ?
#
loop_
_entity_poly.entity_id
_entity_poly.type
_entity_poly.pdbx_seq_one_letter_code
_entity_poly.pdbx_strand_id
1 'polypeptide(L)'
;MMGIIYNAVSNGELDLYASEDEDFKGEPLSQKKGSDPNVTNSSAADTAFLGVNPGTNEVNRANNEFFAASFTTLRIKEDWIMDIRRGIFEPRIVGIAPVRIDVKTQVDNNGNPVADPTTGKPLADTLRTVSGWLYFDDLREILVKHKIANNQNDNSGINFDDVFVRRLFFSNITKVSNSADNRIEDVLFNPKDRLLEAERIKRAMADFEQGLWEY
;
A
#
# COMPACT_ATOMS: atom_id res chain seq x y z
N MET A 1 7.10 -5.76 9.85
CA MET A 1 6.96 -4.41 9.28
C MET A 1 5.66 -3.75 9.68
N MET A 2 4.48 -4.31 9.39
CA MET A 2 3.19 -3.64 9.66
C MET A 2 2.97 -3.22 11.11
N GLY A 3 3.27 -4.06 12.09
CA GLY A 3 3.15 -3.68 13.49
C GLY A 3 4.07 -2.53 13.92
N ILE A 4 5.20 -2.34 13.24
CA ILE A 4 6.10 -1.19 13.49
C ILE A 4 5.43 0.10 12.99
N ILE A 5 4.87 0.07 11.78
CA ILE A 5 4.15 1.22 11.20
C ILE A 5 2.96 1.57 12.08
N TYR A 6 2.18 0.59 12.54
CA TYR A 6 1.05 0.84 13.44
C TYR A 6 1.46 1.54 14.72
N ASN A 7 2.53 1.08 15.37
CA ASN A 7 3.03 1.71 16.59
C ASN A 7 3.52 3.14 16.32
N ALA A 8 4.21 3.38 15.21
CA ALA A 8 4.67 4.72 14.86
C ALA A 8 3.51 5.70 14.57
N VAL A 9 2.50 5.25 13.81
CA VAL A 9 1.30 6.06 13.52
C VAL A 9 0.49 6.32 14.80
N SER A 10 0.32 5.32 15.66
CA SER A 10 -0.44 5.48 16.91
C SER A 10 0.28 6.33 17.96
N ASN A 11 1.61 6.33 17.97
CA ASN A 11 2.42 7.24 18.77
C ASN A 11 2.44 8.68 18.22
N GLY A 12 1.95 8.91 16.99
CA GLY A 12 2.02 10.20 16.32
C GLY A 12 3.42 10.57 15.81
N GLU A 13 4.31 9.59 15.69
CA GLU A 13 5.65 9.78 15.11
C GLU A 13 5.62 9.81 13.58
N LEU A 14 4.54 9.30 12.97
CA LEU A 14 4.39 9.21 11.53
C LEU A 14 3.04 9.79 11.09
N ASP A 15 3.09 10.68 10.11
CA ASP A 15 1.91 11.26 9.49
C ASP A 15 1.35 10.36 8.39
N LEU A 16 0.02 10.23 8.39
CA LEU A 16 -0.74 9.46 7.41
C LEU A 16 -1.49 10.43 6.51
N TYR A 17 -1.30 10.33 5.20
CA TYR A 17 -2.02 11.11 4.19
C TYR A 17 -3.21 10.33 3.64
N ALA A 18 -4.20 11.05 3.12
CA ALA A 18 -5.39 10.43 2.52
C ALA A 18 -5.02 9.55 1.32
N SER A 19 -5.80 8.51 1.03
CA SER A 19 -5.54 7.60 -0.09
C SER A 19 -5.63 8.26 -1.47
N GLU A 20 -6.35 9.38 -1.57
CA GLU A 20 -6.48 10.21 -2.76
C GLU A 20 -5.34 11.24 -2.92
N ASP A 21 -4.66 11.58 -1.83
CA ASP A 21 -3.55 12.53 -1.85
C ASP A 21 -2.24 11.80 -2.12
N GLU A 22 -2.00 11.51 -3.40
CA GLU A 22 -0.74 10.89 -3.85
C GLU A 22 0.43 11.89 -3.88
N ASP A 23 0.17 13.20 -3.78
CA ASP A 23 1.17 14.27 -3.91
C ASP A 23 1.71 14.78 -2.56
N PHE A 24 1.18 14.28 -1.44
CA PHE A 24 1.59 14.64 -0.07
C PHE A 24 1.50 16.16 0.21
N LYS A 25 0.53 16.84 -0.40
CA LYS A 25 0.33 18.30 -0.24
C LYS A 25 -0.83 18.64 0.69
N GLY A 26 -1.75 17.70 0.90
CA GLY A 26 -2.87 17.85 1.80
C GLY A 26 -2.45 17.77 3.27
N GLU A 27 -3.38 18.17 4.15
CA GLU A 27 -3.18 18.01 5.58
C GLU A 27 -3.20 16.51 5.94
N PRO A 28 -2.29 16.04 6.80
CA PRO A 28 -2.26 14.64 7.19
C PRO A 28 -3.54 14.31 7.98
N LEU A 29 -4.03 13.09 7.77
CA LEU A 29 -5.20 12.50 8.38
C LEU A 29 -5.08 12.38 9.92
N SER A 30 -3.85 12.41 10.44
CA SER A 30 -3.51 12.52 11.87
C SER A 30 -3.95 13.87 12.45
N GLN A 31 -3.88 14.95 11.68
CA GLN A 31 -4.16 16.32 12.10
C GLN A 31 -5.59 16.78 11.76
N LYS A 32 -6.29 16.06 10.87
CA LYS A 32 -7.68 16.33 10.50
C LYS A 32 -8.63 16.00 11.67
N LYS A 33 -8.79 16.96 12.58
CA LYS A 33 -9.79 16.91 13.65
C LYS A 33 -11.19 16.99 13.03
N GLY A 34 -12.01 15.95 13.24
CA GLY A 34 -13.38 15.92 12.75
C GLY A 34 -14.17 17.15 13.22
N SER A 35 -14.96 17.75 12.32
CA SER A 35 -15.75 18.96 12.58
C SER A 35 -17.01 18.73 13.42
N ASP A 36 -17.24 17.53 13.94
CA ASP A 36 -18.45 17.17 14.68
C ASP A 36 -18.11 16.61 16.09
N PRO A 37 -18.50 17.31 17.18
CA PRO A 37 -18.17 16.91 18.56
C PRO A 37 -18.98 15.71 19.08
N ASN A 38 -19.98 15.21 18.35
CA ASN A 38 -20.84 14.08 18.74
C ASN A 38 -20.52 12.76 18.01
N VAL A 39 -19.63 12.77 17.02
CA VAL A 39 -19.07 11.55 16.46
C VAL A 39 -17.83 11.25 17.29
N THR A 40 -17.88 10.20 18.10
CA THR A 40 -16.76 9.69 18.90
C THR A 40 -15.44 9.91 18.17
N ASN A 41 -14.52 10.62 18.83
CA ASN A 41 -13.17 10.96 18.38
C ASN A 41 -12.34 9.70 18.01
N SER A 42 -12.70 8.97 16.95
CA SER A 42 -11.77 8.16 16.18
C SER A 42 -11.12 9.12 15.22
N SER A 43 -9.82 9.38 15.37
CA SER A 43 -9.08 10.13 14.37
C SER A 43 -9.36 9.52 13.00
N ALA A 44 -9.49 10.34 11.95
CA ALA A 44 -9.71 9.82 10.61
C ALA A 44 -8.60 8.83 10.20
N ALA A 45 -7.40 8.98 10.78
CA ALA A 45 -6.32 8.00 10.78
C ALA A 45 -6.71 6.65 11.43
N ASP A 46 -7.32 6.64 12.63
CA ASP A 46 -7.79 5.40 13.28
C ASP A 46 -8.80 4.66 12.40
N THR A 47 -9.76 5.36 11.79
CA THR A 47 -10.78 4.75 10.93
C THR A 47 -10.19 4.25 9.61
N ALA A 48 -9.26 4.99 9.01
CA ALA A 48 -8.61 4.59 7.77
C ALA A 48 -7.63 3.42 7.98
N PHE A 49 -7.03 3.29 9.16
CA PHE A 49 -5.99 2.31 9.47
C PHE A 49 -6.51 1.05 10.17
N LEU A 50 -7.44 1.17 11.12
CA LEU A 50 -8.02 0.02 11.84
C LEU A 50 -9.19 -0.61 11.09
N GLY A 51 -9.86 0.19 10.24
CA GLY A 51 -11.10 -0.20 9.62
C GLY A 51 -12.22 -0.44 10.64
N VAL A 52 -13.44 -0.44 10.15
CA VAL A 52 -14.61 -0.83 10.96
C VAL A 52 -14.82 -2.34 10.78
N ASN A 53 -15.01 -3.07 11.88
CA ASN A 53 -15.35 -4.47 11.82
C ASN A 53 -16.75 -4.64 11.19
N PRO A 54 -16.90 -5.35 10.06
CA PRO A 54 -18.19 -5.46 9.36
C PRO A 54 -19.27 -6.20 10.15
N GLY A 55 -18.91 -6.96 11.21
CA GLY A 55 -19.86 -7.66 12.06
C GLY A 55 -20.32 -6.89 13.30
N THR A 56 -19.51 -5.96 13.82
CA THR A 56 -19.80 -5.25 15.09
C THR A 56 -19.92 -3.74 14.94
N ASN A 57 -19.60 -3.16 13.77
CA ASN A 57 -19.56 -1.72 13.53
C ASN A 57 -18.66 -0.93 14.51
N GLU A 58 -17.81 -1.62 15.26
CA GLU A 58 -16.83 -1.00 16.15
C GLU A 58 -15.51 -0.79 15.40
N VAL A 59 -14.85 0.34 15.70
CA VAL A 59 -13.46 0.57 15.31
C VAL A 59 -12.62 -0.47 16.04
N ASN A 60 -11.85 -1.28 15.30
CA ASN A 60 -10.99 -2.32 15.89
C ASN A 60 -9.83 -1.68 16.67
N ARG A 61 -10.13 -1.18 17.87
CA ARG A 61 -9.11 -0.68 18.78
C ARG A 61 -8.45 -1.88 19.44
N ALA A 62 -7.15 -2.06 19.20
CA ALA A 62 -6.24 -2.82 20.06
C ALA A 62 -5.92 -4.32 19.77
N ASN A 63 -5.74 -4.72 18.51
CA ASN A 63 -4.95 -5.94 18.23
C ASN A 63 -3.98 -5.75 17.05
N ASN A 64 -2.70 -5.53 17.38
CA ASN A 64 -1.58 -5.51 16.45
C ASN A 64 -1.53 -6.77 15.56
N GLU A 65 -1.98 -7.93 16.08
CA GLU A 65 -2.05 -9.18 15.32
C GLU A 65 -3.10 -9.16 14.20
N PHE A 66 -4.28 -8.57 14.45
CA PHE A 66 -5.30 -8.40 13.43
C PHE A 66 -4.89 -7.37 12.39
N PHE A 67 -4.23 -6.29 12.84
CA PHE A 67 -3.63 -5.31 11.95
C PHE A 67 -2.61 -5.97 11.01
N ALA A 68 -1.64 -6.72 11.55
CA ALA A 68 -0.67 -7.42 10.73
C ALA A 68 -1.30 -8.45 9.77
N ALA A 69 -2.41 -9.09 10.16
CA ALA A 69 -3.12 -10.04 9.31
C ALA A 69 -3.97 -9.39 8.21
N SER A 70 -4.50 -8.20 8.44
CA SER A 70 -5.39 -7.50 7.50
C SER A 70 -4.63 -6.80 6.37
N PHE A 71 -3.39 -6.37 6.64
CA PHE A 71 -2.53 -5.67 5.69
C PHE A 71 -1.52 -6.63 5.05
N THR A 72 -1.94 -7.27 3.97
CA THR A 72 -1.13 -8.28 3.29
C THR A 72 -0.28 -7.70 2.15
N THR A 73 -0.65 -6.54 1.62
CA THR A 73 0.00 -5.95 0.44
C THR A 73 0.46 -4.53 0.74
N LEU A 74 1.61 -4.16 0.18
CA LEU A 74 2.14 -2.79 0.18
C LEU A 74 2.03 -2.21 -1.23
N ARG A 75 1.58 -0.97 -1.32
CA ARG A 75 1.68 -0.16 -2.53
C ARG A 75 2.82 0.84 -2.33
N ILE A 76 3.67 0.98 -3.33
CA ILE A 76 4.85 1.84 -3.30
C ILE A 76 4.72 2.80 -4.47
N LYS A 77 4.88 4.10 -4.22
CA LYS A 77 4.99 5.14 -5.24
C LYS A 77 6.47 5.41 -5.47
N GLU A 78 6.93 5.17 -6.70
CA GLU A 78 8.31 5.37 -7.13
C GLU A 78 8.35 6.41 -8.25
N ASP A 79 9.23 7.39 -8.12
CA ASP A 79 9.62 8.30 -9.18
C ASP A 79 10.93 7.82 -9.77
N TRP A 80 10.94 7.58 -11.07
CA TRP A 80 12.15 7.14 -11.77
C TRP A 80 12.87 8.33 -12.37
N ILE A 81 14.10 8.56 -11.91
CA ILE A 81 14.88 9.74 -12.25
C ILE A 81 16.07 9.31 -13.08
N MET A 82 16.30 10.02 -14.18
CA MET A 82 17.48 9.85 -15.01
C MET A 82 18.51 10.93 -14.68
N ASP A 83 19.64 10.53 -14.12
CA ASP A 83 20.80 11.41 -13.96
C ASP A 83 21.55 11.47 -15.30
N ILE A 84 21.31 12.53 -16.08
CA ILE A 84 21.91 12.75 -17.40
C ILE A 84 23.44 12.77 -17.33
N ARG A 85 24.04 13.19 -16.20
CA ARG A 85 25.50 13.27 -16.07
C ARG A 85 26.13 11.91 -15.80
N ARG A 86 25.42 11.05 -15.07
CA ARG A 86 25.90 9.71 -14.70
C ARG A 86 25.41 8.63 -15.65
N GLY A 87 24.40 8.91 -16.47
CA GLY A 87 23.74 7.90 -17.31
C GLY A 87 23.00 6.84 -16.50
N ILE A 88 22.62 7.14 -15.25
CA ILE A 88 21.99 6.18 -14.35
C ILE A 88 20.49 6.49 -14.26
N PHE A 89 19.68 5.45 -14.41
CA PHE A 89 18.23 5.49 -14.18
C PHE A 89 17.92 4.86 -12.83
N GLU A 90 17.60 5.67 -11.83
CA GLU A 90 17.39 5.21 -10.46
C GLU A 90 15.94 5.40 -9.99
N PRO A 91 15.37 4.40 -9.29
CA PRO A 91 14.09 4.55 -8.63
C PRO A 91 14.25 5.31 -7.31
N ARG A 92 13.44 6.36 -7.13
CA ARG A 92 13.31 7.07 -5.87
C ARG A 92 11.92 6.83 -5.29
N ILE A 93 11.86 6.21 -4.12
CA ILE A 93 10.59 5.97 -3.44
C ILE A 93 10.10 7.29 -2.82
N VAL A 94 8.87 7.67 -3.13
CA VAL A 94 8.22 8.88 -2.60
C VAL A 94 7.36 8.53 -1.38
N GLY A 95 6.61 7.42 -1.47
CA GLY A 95 5.77 6.99 -0.36
C GLY A 95 5.30 5.56 -0.44
N ILE A 96 4.82 5.08 0.69
CA ILE A 96 4.39 3.70 0.89
C ILE A 96 2.98 3.71 1.49
N ALA A 97 2.10 2.87 0.98
CA ALA A 97 0.73 2.73 1.45
C ALA A 97 0.41 1.27 1.79
N PRO A 98 0.06 0.95 3.04
CA PRO A 98 -0.55 -0.32 3.40
C PRO A 98 -1.89 -0.51 2.68
N VAL A 99 -2.06 -1.68 2.07
CA VAL A 99 -3.31 -2.07 1.39
C VAL A 99 -3.98 -3.17 2.19
N ARG A 100 -5.20 -2.90 2.62
CA ARG A 100 -6.10 -3.86 3.26
C ARG A 100 -6.83 -4.64 2.18
N ILE A 101 -6.90 -5.95 2.35
CA ILE A 101 -7.73 -6.80 1.50
C ILE A 101 -8.96 -7.20 2.30
N ASP A 102 -10.10 -6.64 1.91
CA ASP A 102 -11.40 -6.94 2.49
C ASP A 102 -12.14 -7.90 1.59
N VAL A 103 -12.62 -9.00 2.16
CA VAL A 103 -13.52 -9.91 1.48
C VAL A 103 -14.94 -9.51 1.81
N LYS A 104 -15.67 -8.96 0.84
CA LYS A 104 -17.11 -8.74 0.97
C LYS A 104 -17.85 -9.88 0.32
N THR A 105 -18.64 -10.59 1.11
CA THR A 105 -19.64 -11.51 0.57
C THR A 105 -20.78 -10.68 0.02
N GLN A 106 -21.13 -10.84 -1.25
CA GLN A 106 -22.35 -10.24 -1.79
C GLN A 106 -23.53 -10.73 -0.98
N VAL A 107 -24.37 -9.81 -0.50
CA VAL A 107 -25.60 -10.13 0.23
C VAL A 107 -26.79 -9.73 -0.64
N ASP A 108 -27.85 -10.55 -0.63
CA ASP A 108 -29.12 -10.21 -1.26
C ASP A 108 -29.83 -9.07 -0.51
N ASN A 109 -30.93 -8.54 -1.06
CA ASN A 109 -31.77 -7.53 -0.40
C ASN A 109 -32.36 -7.98 0.95
N ASN A 110 -32.21 -9.26 1.30
CA ASN A 110 -32.70 -9.88 2.52
C ASN A 110 -31.56 -10.22 3.51
N GLY A 111 -30.31 -9.84 3.21
CA GLY A 111 -29.16 -10.05 4.08
C GLY A 111 -28.52 -11.44 4.02
N ASN A 112 -28.94 -12.32 3.10
CA ASN A 112 -28.32 -13.63 2.92
C ASN A 112 -27.18 -13.56 1.90
N PRO A 113 -26.06 -14.27 2.13
CA PRO A 113 -24.95 -14.28 1.17
C PRO A 113 -25.37 -14.92 -0.15
N VAL A 114 -25.19 -14.18 -1.26
CA VAL A 114 -25.41 -14.67 -2.63
C VAL A 114 -24.35 -15.72 -2.93
N ALA A 115 -24.77 -16.98 -3.07
CA ALA A 115 -23.91 -18.08 -3.48
C ALA A 115 -23.81 -18.17 -5.00
N ASP A 116 -22.62 -18.46 -5.53
CA ASP A 116 -22.42 -18.81 -6.93
C ASP A 116 -23.21 -20.09 -7.26
N PRO A 117 -24.12 -20.09 -8.26
CA PRO A 117 -24.95 -21.23 -8.60
C PRO A 117 -24.17 -22.48 -9.05
N THR A 118 -22.88 -22.35 -9.37
CA THR A 118 -22.04 -23.46 -9.81
C THR A 118 -21.26 -24.10 -8.67
N THR A 119 -20.88 -23.31 -7.67
CA THR A 119 -19.88 -23.70 -6.65
C THR A 119 -20.47 -23.76 -5.23
N GLY A 120 -21.68 -23.20 -5.01
CA GLY A 120 -22.35 -23.17 -3.71
C GLY A 120 -21.62 -22.35 -2.64
N LYS A 121 -20.56 -21.64 -3.01
CA LYS A 121 -19.78 -20.76 -2.15
C LYS A 121 -20.27 -19.32 -2.30
N PRO A 122 -20.27 -18.51 -1.23
CA PRO A 122 -20.62 -17.10 -1.32
C PRO A 122 -19.69 -16.40 -2.32
N LEU A 123 -20.26 -15.57 -3.19
CA LEU A 123 -19.52 -14.68 -4.08
C LEU A 123 -18.77 -13.66 -3.22
N ALA A 124 -17.51 -13.95 -3.00
CA ALA A 124 -16.57 -13.13 -2.25
C ALA A 124 -15.88 -12.18 -3.24
N ASP A 125 -16.28 -10.91 -3.24
CA ASP A 125 -15.54 -9.88 -3.94
C ASP A 125 -14.37 -9.42 -3.06
N THR A 126 -13.20 -9.30 -3.66
CA THR A 126 -11.96 -8.94 -2.98
C THR A 126 -11.71 -7.47 -3.21
N LEU A 127 -12.09 -6.63 -2.24
CA LEU A 127 -11.87 -5.20 -2.30
C LEU A 127 -10.51 -4.85 -1.70
N ARG A 128 -9.72 -4.12 -2.48
CA ARG A 128 -8.42 -3.60 -2.05
C ARG A 128 -8.60 -2.16 -1.58
N THR A 129 -8.59 -1.95 -0.28
CA THR A 129 -8.73 -0.63 0.31
C THR A 129 -7.35 -0.11 0.67
N VAL A 130 -6.98 1.06 0.12
CA VAL A 130 -5.74 1.75 0.50
C VAL A 130 -6.03 2.55 1.77
N SER A 131 -5.30 2.28 2.85
CA SER A 131 -5.52 2.95 4.13
C SER A 131 -4.99 4.38 4.17
N GLY A 132 -4.05 4.71 3.29
CA GLY A 132 -3.47 6.05 3.19
C GLY A 132 -2.00 5.97 2.81
N TRP A 133 -1.43 7.11 2.45
CA TRP A 133 -0.02 7.22 2.05
C TRP A 133 0.85 7.66 3.23
N LEU A 134 2.01 7.04 3.34
CA LEU A 134 3.06 7.40 4.29
C LEU A 134 4.22 8.00 3.50
N TYR A 135 4.70 9.17 3.91
CA TYR A 135 5.85 9.78 3.27
C TYR A 135 7.11 8.97 3.59
N PHE A 136 7.89 8.62 2.55
CA PHE A 136 8.95 7.64 2.72
C PHE A 136 10.11 8.17 3.57
N ASP A 137 10.48 9.45 3.42
CA ASP A 137 11.61 10.02 4.15
C ASP A 137 11.40 9.97 5.68
N ASP A 138 10.18 10.21 6.16
CA ASP A 138 9.81 10.12 7.58
C ASP A 138 9.80 8.66 8.06
N LEU A 139 9.26 7.77 7.22
CA LEU A 139 9.21 6.34 7.50
C LEU A 139 10.62 5.73 7.63
N ARG A 140 11.63 6.23 6.89
CA ARG A 140 13.00 5.71 6.97
C ARG A 140 13.57 5.77 8.38
N GLU A 141 13.32 6.84 9.13
CA GLU A 141 13.90 6.98 10.47
C GLU A 141 13.45 5.85 11.40
N ILE A 142 12.23 5.37 11.21
CA ILE A 142 11.66 4.24 11.93
C ILE A 142 12.22 2.93 11.36
N LEU A 143 12.24 2.75 10.04
CA LEU A 143 12.66 1.50 9.40
C LEU A 143 14.14 1.16 9.61
N VAL A 144 15.03 2.15 9.74
CA VAL A 144 16.46 1.94 10.02
C VAL A 144 16.67 1.32 11.41
N LYS A 145 15.81 1.63 12.39
CA LYS A 145 15.93 1.12 13.77
C LYS A 145 15.58 -0.37 13.88
N HIS A 146 14.92 -0.94 12.87
CA HIS A 146 14.42 -2.31 12.89
C HIS A 146 15.15 -3.20 11.89
N LYS A 147 15.78 -4.25 12.40
CA LYS A 147 16.42 -5.31 11.60
C LYS A 147 15.42 -6.31 11.07
N ILE A 148 15.71 -6.85 9.90
CA ILE A 148 14.97 -7.99 9.35
C ILE A 148 15.58 -9.27 9.92
N ALA A 149 14.74 -10.08 10.56
CA ALA A 149 15.14 -11.41 11.00
C ALA A 149 15.28 -12.31 9.76
N ASN A 150 16.50 -12.74 9.44
CA ASN A 150 16.73 -13.78 8.46
C ASN A 150 16.89 -15.13 9.18
N ASN A 151 15.92 -16.02 8.99
CA ASN A 151 15.94 -17.34 9.64
C ASN A 151 17.10 -18.24 9.16
N GLN A 152 17.75 -17.90 8.04
CA GLN A 152 18.90 -18.61 7.51
C GLN A 152 20.25 -17.97 7.87
N ASN A 153 20.26 -16.75 8.41
CA ASN A 153 21.48 -16.04 8.76
C ASN A 153 21.25 -15.07 9.93
N ASP A 154 21.66 -15.49 11.13
CA ASP A 154 21.54 -14.71 12.37
C ASP A 154 22.45 -13.46 12.37
N ASN A 155 23.45 -13.38 11.48
CA ASN A 155 24.34 -12.23 11.33
C ASN A 155 23.96 -11.29 10.17
N SER A 156 22.75 -11.42 9.60
CA SER A 156 22.33 -10.44 8.58
C SER A 156 21.99 -9.10 9.24
N GLY A 157 22.88 -8.13 9.11
CA GLY A 157 22.67 -6.75 9.60
C GLY A 157 21.75 -5.90 8.72
N ILE A 158 20.88 -6.50 7.91
CA ILE A 158 20.03 -5.78 6.96
C ILE A 158 18.82 -5.20 7.70
N ASN A 159 18.63 -3.89 7.57
CA ASN A 159 17.48 -3.18 8.13
C ASN A 159 16.30 -3.16 7.14
N PHE A 160 15.11 -2.80 7.60
CA PHE A 160 13.97 -2.63 6.70
C PHE A 160 14.22 -1.53 5.66
N ASP A 161 14.92 -0.46 6.03
CA ASP A 161 15.28 0.63 5.11
C ASP A 161 16.16 0.13 3.94
N ASP A 162 17.17 -0.70 4.23
CA ASP A 162 18.06 -1.27 3.21
C ASP A 162 17.29 -2.06 2.15
N VAL A 163 16.19 -2.73 2.53
CA VAL A 163 15.37 -3.49 1.59
C VAL A 163 14.68 -2.59 0.57
N PHE A 164 14.24 -1.40 0.98
CA PHE A 164 13.60 -0.46 0.09
C PHE A 164 14.63 0.27 -0.78
N VAL A 165 15.70 0.78 -0.17
CA VAL A 165 16.75 1.52 -0.88
C VAL A 165 17.46 0.65 -1.92
N ARG A 166 17.75 -0.61 -1.59
CA ARG A 166 18.39 -1.57 -2.53
C ARG A 166 17.37 -2.33 -3.38
N ARG A 167 16.08 -2.03 -3.25
CA ARG A 167 14.99 -2.68 -3.98
C ARG A 167 15.01 -4.21 -3.87
N LEU A 168 15.29 -4.73 -2.68
CA LEU A 168 15.30 -6.16 -2.37
C LEU A 168 13.88 -6.72 -2.19
N PHE A 169 13.00 -6.43 -3.13
CA PHE A 169 11.61 -6.88 -3.13
C PHE A 169 11.12 -7.15 -4.56
N PHE A 170 10.11 -8.01 -4.66
CA PHE A 170 9.39 -8.24 -5.91
C PHE A 170 8.09 -7.44 -5.88
N SER A 171 7.80 -6.72 -6.96
CA SER A 171 6.58 -5.93 -7.13
C SER A 171 5.98 -6.10 -8.51
N ASN A 172 4.68 -5.83 -8.59
CA ASN A 172 3.93 -5.74 -9.84
C ASN A 172 3.46 -4.30 -10.02
N ILE A 173 3.60 -3.77 -11.24
CA ILE A 173 3.18 -2.42 -11.59
C ILE A 173 1.65 -2.42 -11.67
N THR A 174 1.00 -1.49 -10.97
CA THR A 174 -0.47 -1.37 -10.93
C THR A 174 -1.00 -0.09 -11.58
N LYS A 175 -0.16 0.95 -11.61
CA LYS A 175 -0.44 2.26 -12.17
C LYS A 175 0.86 2.80 -12.76
N VAL A 176 0.76 3.53 -13.86
CA VAL A 176 1.85 4.29 -14.49
C VAL A 176 1.33 5.70 -14.76
N SER A 177 2.23 6.68 -14.80
CA SER A 177 1.88 8.05 -15.16
C SER A 177 1.22 8.08 -16.54
N ASN A 178 -0.01 8.62 -16.59
CA ASN A 178 -0.77 8.76 -17.81
C ASN A 178 -1.69 9.99 -17.75
N SER A 179 -2.12 10.48 -18.91
CA SER A 179 -2.92 11.71 -19.04
C SER A 179 -4.27 11.65 -18.32
N ALA A 180 -4.87 10.47 -18.20
CA ALA A 180 -6.19 10.27 -17.61
C ALA A 180 -6.16 9.78 -16.16
N ASP A 181 -4.97 9.66 -15.56
CA ASP A 181 -4.71 9.05 -14.25
C ASP A 181 -5.29 7.64 -14.01
N ASN A 182 -5.59 6.91 -15.09
CA ASN A 182 -6.21 5.59 -15.01
C ASN A 182 -5.24 4.54 -14.47
N ARG A 183 -5.73 3.58 -13.69
CA ARG A 183 -4.95 2.40 -13.31
C ARG A 183 -5.05 1.32 -14.38
N ILE A 184 -4.12 0.37 -14.36
CA ILE A 184 -4.17 -0.79 -15.26
C ILE A 184 -5.47 -1.59 -15.06
N GLU A 185 -5.99 -1.61 -13.82
CA GLU A 185 -7.25 -2.23 -13.47
C GLU A 185 -8.49 -1.55 -14.06
N ASP A 186 -8.43 -0.25 -14.33
CA ASP A 186 -9.55 0.50 -14.90
C ASP A 186 -9.66 0.30 -16.42
N VAL A 187 -8.53 0.00 -17.07
CA VAL A 187 -8.44 -0.22 -18.51
C VAL A 187 -8.66 -1.69 -18.89
N LEU A 188 -8.18 -2.62 -18.07
CA LEU A 188 -8.21 -4.06 -18.36
C LEU A 188 -8.98 -4.83 -17.28
N PHE A 189 -10.12 -5.41 -17.66
CA PHE A 189 -10.95 -6.20 -16.74
C PHE A 189 -10.31 -7.54 -16.36
N ASN A 190 -9.69 -8.22 -17.33
CA ASN A 190 -9.14 -9.56 -17.12
C ASN A 190 -7.87 -9.54 -16.25
N PRO A 191 -7.81 -10.34 -15.16
CA PRO A 191 -6.62 -10.42 -14.29
C PRO A 191 -5.32 -10.83 -15.01
N LYS A 192 -5.42 -11.75 -15.97
CA LYS A 192 -4.26 -12.24 -16.74
C LYS A 192 -3.66 -11.13 -17.61
N ASP A 193 -4.53 -10.38 -18.28
CA ASP A 193 -4.10 -9.32 -19.20
C ASP A 193 -3.45 -8.16 -18.43
N ARG A 194 -3.93 -7.87 -17.21
CA ARG A 194 -3.31 -6.89 -16.30
C ARG A 194 -1.87 -7.26 -15.94
N LEU A 195 -1.60 -8.55 -15.68
CA LEU A 195 -0.25 -9.02 -15.35
C LEU A 195 0.69 -8.90 -16.56
N LEU A 196 0.20 -9.29 -17.75
CA LEU A 196 0.98 -9.19 -18.97
C LEU A 196 1.32 -7.72 -19.30
N GLU A 197 0.39 -6.81 -19.07
CA GLU A 197 0.63 -5.38 -19.26
C GLU A 197 1.65 -4.84 -18.25
N ALA A 198 1.58 -5.25 -16.99
CA ALA A 198 2.59 -4.89 -15.99
C ALA A 198 3.99 -5.39 -16.37
N GLU A 199 4.11 -6.62 -16.90
CA GLU A 199 5.37 -7.16 -17.41
C GLU A 199 5.86 -6.41 -18.66
N ARG A 200 4.96 -6.01 -19.55
CA ARG A 200 5.30 -5.21 -20.73
C ARG A 200 5.91 -3.87 -20.34
N ILE A 201 5.30 -3.17 -19.38
CA ILE A 201 5.82 -1.89 -18.85
C ILE A 201 7.19 -2.10 -18.19
N LYS A 202 7.33 -3.15 -17.37
CA LYS A 202 8.60 -3.47 -16.71
C LYS A 202 9.72 -3.75 -17.73
N ARG A 203 9.42 -4.48 -18.80
CA ARG A 203 10.37 -4.74 -19.89
C ARG A 203 10.76 -3.44 -20.60
N ALA A 204 9.78 -2.59 -20.95
CA ALA A 204 10.05 -1.31 -21.59
C ALA A 204 10.97 -0.39 -20.77
N MET A 205 10.84 -0.40 -19.43
CA MET A 205 11.74 0.33 -18.54
C MET A 205 13.16 -0.25 -18.54
N ALA A 206 13.30 -1.57 -18.55
CA ALA A 206 14.61 -2.23 -18.63
C ALA A 206 15.28 -2.03 -19.99
N ASP A 207 14.51 -2.04 -21.08
CA ASP A 207 15.00 -1.76 -22.43
C ASP A 207 15.47 -0.30 -22.54
N PHE A 208 14.74 0.63 -21.91
CA PHE A 208 15.16 2.04 -21.82
C PHE A 208 16.47 2.18 -21.04
N GLU A 209 16.60 1.50 -19.89
CA GLU A 209 17.83 1.48 -19.11
C GLU A 209 18.99 0.92 -19.94
N GLN A 210 18.82 -0.23 -20.59
CA GLN A 210 19.85 -0.84 -21.44
C GLN A 210 20.27 0.08 -22.59
N GLY A 211 19.33 0.78 -23.23
CA GLY A 211 19.62 1.73 -24.30
C GLY A 211 20.49 2.92 -23.86
N LEU A 212 20.53 3.24 -22.56
CA LEU A 212 21.43 4.27 -22.02
C LEU A 212 22.90 3.79 -21.94
N TRP A 213 23.14 2.48 -21.96
CA TRP A 213 24.49 1.90 -21.90
C TRP A 213 25.16 1.73 -23.28
N GLU A 214 24.40 1.79 -24.38
CA GLU A 214 24.92 1.52 -25.73
C GLU A 214 25.64 2.72 -26.41
N TYR A 215 26.20 3.67 -25.65
CA TYR A 215 26.88 4.87 -26.18
C TYR A 215 28.28 5.11 -25.62
#